data_AF-T1AVQ7-F1
#
_entry.id   AF-T1AVQ7-F1
#
_cell.length_a   1.000
_cell.length_b   1.000
_cell.length_c   1.000
_cell.angle_alpha   90.00
_cell.angle_beta   90.00
_cell.angle_gamma   90.00
#
_symmetry.space_group_name_H-M   'P 1'
#
loop_
_entity.id
_entity.type
_entity.pdbx_description
1 polymer ?
#
loop_
_entity_poly.entity_id
_entity_poly.type
_entity_poly.pdbx_seq_one_letter_code
_entity_poly.pdbx_strand_id
1 'polypeptide(L)'
;SFAQLAWETAHGPFTWVHYWNSVSTSGLSFAFAPVVLLGSYPLLLVIQTVAISLTALSLYYVGSRILGNAYAGLVVALSFLISFAVAGVNWFDLHYEAFFIPLFVSGYALTISGRNRTGYTLLALSGLANFPFMIFPAFFALQSLVYRRWHSYTMVGPMWKPAPRSYDLILLGVAFAVLVSSYVELSTVRTQSEWVPTHHRCRWARHLS
;
A
#
# COMPACT_ATOMS: atom_id res chain seq x y z
N SER A 1 -16.28 -6.48 -1.08
CA SER A 1 -16.07 -5.36 -0.12
C SER A 1 -15.00 -5.77 0.89
N PHE A 2 -14.42 -4.82 1.66
CA PHE A 2 -13.42 -5.15 2.68
C PHE A 2 -13.90 -6.21 3.67
N ALA A 3 -15.13 -6.09 4.16
CA ALA A 3 -15.73 -7.06 5.08
C ALA A 3 -15.81 -8.47 4.48
N GLN A 4 -16.08 -8.57 3.17
CA GLN A 4 -16.10 -9.85 2.46
C GLN A 4 -14.70 -10.47 2.35
N LEU A 5 -13.69 -9.70 1.95
CA LEU A 5 -12.30 -10.18 1.86
C LEU A 5 -11.76 -10.60 3.23
N ALA A 6 -12.05 -9.83 4.28
CA ALA A 6 -11.69 -10.16 5.64
C ALA A 6 -12.41 -11.43 6.15
N TRP A 7 -13.69 -11.58 5.82
CA TRP A 7 -14.48 -12.77 6.16
C TRP A 7 -13.96 -14.03 5.46
N GLU A 8 -13.72 -13.96 4.14
CA GLU A 8 -13.15 -15.04 3.33
C GLU A 8 -11.75 -15.41 3.82
N THR A 9 -10.95 -14.43 4.23
CA THR A 9 -9.64 -14.68 4.83
C THR A 9 -9.76 -15.42 6.17
N ALA A 10 -10.70 -15.02 7.03
CA ALA A 10 -10.88 -15.60 8.35
C ALA A 10 -11.51 -17.01 8.32
N HIS A 11 -12.37 -17.29 7.33
CA HIS A 11 -13.11 -18.56 7.20
C HIS A 11 -12.61 -19.45 6.07
N GLY A 12 -11.57 -19.02 5.36
CA GLY A 12 -10.94 -19.77 4.28
C GLY A 12 -10.20 -21.02 4.77
N PRO A 13 -9.83 -21.91 3.85
CA PRO A 13 -9.08 -23.12 4.20
C PRO A 13 -7.73 -22.76 4.83
N PHE A 14 -7.41 -23.41 5.96
CA PHE A 14 -6.15 -23.26 6.69
C PHE A 14 -4.97 -23.93 5.95
N THR A 15 -4.68 -23.46 4.74
CA THR A 15 -3.60 -23.96 3.89
C THR A 15 -2.60 -22.85 3.60
N TRP A 16 -1.32 -23.20 3.54
CA TRP A 16 -0.24 -22.25 3.25
C TRP A 16 -0.46 -21.48 1.95
N VAL A 17 -0.95 -22.17 0.92
CA VAL A 17 -1.23 -21.57 -0.40
C VAL A 17 -2.31 -20.49 -0.31
N HIS A 18 -3.42 -20.77 0.39
CA HIS A 18 -4.50 -19.80 0.56
C HIS A 18 -4.03 -18.54 1.31
N TYR A 19 -3.23 -18.72 2.35
CA TYR A 19 -2.66 -17.59 3.10
C TYR A 19 -1.71 -16.74 2.26
N TRP A 20 -0.81 -17.38 1.52
CA TRP A 20 0.14 -16.69 0.67
C TRP A 20 -0.56 -15.86 -0.41
N ASN A 21 -1.56 -16.45 -1.07
CA ASN A 21 -2.37 -15.80 -2.08
C ASN A 21 -3.11 -14.58 -1.51
N SER A 22 -3.76 -14.75 -0.36
CA SER A 22 -4.46 -13.66 0.35
C SER A 22 -3.52 -12.50 0.70
N VAL A 23 -2.30 -12.82 1.17
CA VAL A 23 -1.29 -11.81 1.51
C VAL A 23 -0.75 -11.10 0.27
N SER A 24 -0.53 -11.83 -0.82
CA SER A 24 0.05 -11.28 -2.05
C SER A 24 -0.92 -10.39 -2.82
N THR A 25 -2.23 -10.63 -2.71
CA THR A 25 -3.26 -9.85 -3.41
C THR A 25 -3.78 -8.69 -2.57
N SER A 26 -4.03 -8.92 -1.28
CA SER A 26 -4.64 -7.95 -0.34
C SER A 26 -4.07 -8.10 1.06
N GLY A 27 -2.75 -7.93 1.21
CA GLY A 27 -2.03 -8.21 2.46
C GLY A 27 -2.46 -7.40 3.67
N LEU A 28 -2.90 -6.14 3.51
CA LEU A 28 -3.46 -5.39 4.63
C LEU A 28 -4.84 -5.90 5.06
N SER A 29 -5.68 -6.36 4.13
CA SER A 29 -6.96 -7.01 4.48
C SER A 29 -6.73 -8.24 5.34
N PHE A 30 -5.68 -9.02 5.03
CA PHE A 30 -5.24 -10.14 5.86
C PHE A 30 -4.83 -9.69 7.27
N ALA A 31 -4.02 -8.64 7.38
CA ALA A 31 -3.56 -8.13 8.68
C ALA A 31 -4.70 -7.56 9.55
N PHE A 32 -5.72 -6.96 8.92
CA PHE A 32 -6.88 -6.40 9.63
C PHE A 32 -8.01 -7.40 9.86
N ALA A 33 -7.95 -8.61 9.29
CA ALA A 33 -8.99 -9.63 9.46
C ALA A 33 -9.35 -9.92 10.93
N PRO A 34 -8.39 -10.02 11.88
CA PRO A 34 -8.72 -10.22 13.30
C PRO A 34 -9.48 -9.03 13.91
N VAL A 35 -9.24 -7.80 13.44
CA VAL A 35 -9.89 -6.59 13.95
C VAL A 35 -11.34 -6.53 13.46
N VAL A 36 -11.64 -7.07 12.27
CA VAL A 36 -13.01 -7.19 11.76
C VAL A 36 -13.86 -8.09 12.66
N LEU A 37 -13.28 -9.11 13.28
CA LEU A 37 -13.99 -10.00 14.21
C LEU A 37 -14.49 -9.28 15.47
N LEU A 38 -13.97 -8.10 15.79
CA LEU A 38 -14.47 -7.26 16.88
C LEU A 38 -15.84 -6.62 16.54
N GLY A 39 -16.31 -6.73 15.29
CA GLY A 39 -17.65 -6.32 14.87
C GLY A 39 -17.93 -4.81 14.90
N SER A 40 -16.92 -3.98 15.20
CA SER A 40 -17.08 -2.53 15.30
C SER A 40 -16.57 -1.82 14.04
N TYR A 41 -17.45 -1.61 13.08
CA TYR A 41 -17.17 -0.80 11.89
C TYR A 41 -16.74 0.65 12.22
N PRO A 42 -17.35 1.36 13.19
CA PRO A 42 -16.90 2.70 13.57
C PRO A 42 -15.46 2.75 14.07
N LEU A 43 -15.01 1.72 14.80
CA LEU A 43 -13.63 1.65 15.30
C LEU A 43 -12.63 1.64 14.15
N LEU A 44 -12.91 0.88 13.10
CA LEU A 44 -12.02 0.78 11.95
C LEU A 44 -11.95 2.11 11.16
N LEU A 45 -13.06 2.84 11.04
CA LEU A 45 -13.07 4.19 10.45
C LEU A 45 -12.25 5.19 11.27
N VAL A 46 -12.31 5.10 12.60
CA VAL A 46 -11.46 5.93 13.49
C VAL A 46 -9.99 5.59 13.25
N ILE A 47 -9.62 4.31 13.17
CA ILE A 47 -8.24 3.90 12.88
C ILE A 47 -7.77 4.45 11.53
N GLN A 48 -8.58 4.34 10.47
CA GLN A 48 -8.27 4.89 9.15
C GLN A 48 -8.07 6.42 9.20
N THR A 49 -8.99 7.13 9.86
CA THR A 49 -8.96 8.59 9.97
C THR A 49 -7.72 9.06 10.73
N VAL A 50 -7.39 8.39 11.84
CA VAL A 50 -6.18 8.67 12.63
C VAL A 50 -4.93 8.39 11.80
N ALA A 51 -4.86 7.26 11.10
CA ALA A 51 -3.72 6.92 10.26
C ALA A 51 -3.48 7.97 9.17
N ILE A 52 -4.53 8.37 8.45
CA ILE A 52 -4.45 9.41 7.42
C ILE A 52 -4.02 10.74 8.02
N SER A 53 -4.57 11.13 9.16
CA SER A 53 -4.19 12.37 9.86
C SER A 53 -2.72 12.38 10.29
N LEU A 54 -2.20 11.23 10.76
CA LEU A 54 -0.78 11.07 11.11
C LEU A 54 0.15 11.26 9.90
N THR A 55 -0.31 10.97 8.68
CA THR A 55 0.43 11.26 7.44
C THR A 55 0.81 12.74 7.34
N ALA A 56 -0.07 13.64 7.80
CA ALA A 56 0.18 15.08 7.76
C ALA A 56 1.43 15.47 8.58
N LEU A 57 1.69 14.77 9.70
CA LEU A 57 2.90 14.97 10.49
C LEU A 57 4.15 14.53 9.73
N SER A 58 4.09 13.39 9.03
CA SER A 58 5.18 12.93 8.17
C SER A 58 5.43 13.88 7.01
N LEU A 59 4.38 14.42 6.38
CA LEU A 59 4.49 15.43 5.32
C LEU A 59 5.09 16.74 5.83
N TYR A 60 4.68 17.21 7.00
CA TYR A 60 5.30 18.37 7.65
C TYR A 60 6.80 18.16 7.83
N TYR A 61 7.18 16.99 8.37
CA TYR A 61 8.58 16.65 8.58
C TYR A 61 9.38 16.62 7.26
N VAL A 62 8.87 15.91 6.26
CA VAL A 62 9.53 15.81 4.94
C VAL A 62 9.62 17.17 4.27
N GLY A 63 8.52 17.93 4.23
CA GLY A 63 8.46 19.25 3.62
C GLY A 63 9.39 20.25 4.28
N SER A 64 9.41 20.30 5.62
CA SER A 64 10.30 21.20 6.36
C SER A 64 11.78 20.88 6.13
N ARG A 65 12.13 19.60 5.96
CA ARG A 65 13.51 19.15 5.67
C ARG A 65 13.95 19.44 4.24
N ILE A 66 13.09 19.19 3.26
CA ILE A 66 13.43 19.37 1.83
C ILE A 66 13.44 20.85 1.46
N LEU A 67 12.44 21.62 1.93
CA LEU A 67 12.30 23.04 1.59
C LEU A 67 13.13 23.95 2.50
N GLY A 68 13.71 23.41 3.59
CA GLY A 68 14.48 24.18 4.56
C GLY A 68 13.66 25.19 5.37
N ASN A 69 12.33 25.13 5.31
CA ASN A 69 11.42 26.09 5.95
C ASN A 69 10.24 25.37 6.62
N ALA A 70 10.07 25.60 7.92
CA ALA A 70 8.99 25.02 8.72
C ALA A 70 7.60 25.43 8.22
N TYR A 71 7.41 26.71 7.84
CA TYR A 71 6.13 27.20 7.34
C TYR A 71 5.75 26.53 6.02
N ALA A 72 6.73 26.32 5.14
CA ALA A 72 6.49 25.63 3.87
C ALA A 72 6.05 24.16 4.10
N GLY A 73 6.69 23.47 5.04
CA GLY A 73 6.26 22.14 5.48
C GLY A 73 4.84 22.14 6.06
N LEU A 74 4.48 23.16 6.84
CA LEU A 74 3.14 23.29 7.44
C LEU A 74 2.07 23.52 6.37
N VAL A 75 2.35 24.36 5.38
CA VAL A 75 1.44 24.58 4.24
C VAL A 75 1.20 23.28 3.48
N VAL A 76 2.23 22.45 3.25
CA VAL A 76 2.08 21.14 2.61
C VAL A 76 1.18 20.21 3.43
N ALA A 77 1.43 20.11 4.74
CA ALA A 77 0.64 19.25 5.63
C ALA A 77 -0.83 19.68 5.72
N LEU A 78 -1.11 20.98 5.82
CA LEU A 78 -2.46 21.52 5.82
C LEU A 78 -3.16 21.33 4.47
N SER A 79 -2.44 21.55 3.37
CA SER A 79 -2.98 21.33 2.02
C SER A 79 -3.40 19.88 1.82
N PHE A 80 -2.65 18.93 2.38
CA PHE A 80 -3.02 17.52 2.38
C PHE A 80 -4.31 17.26 3.17
N LEU A 81 -4.42 17.76 4.40
CA LEU A 81 -5.59 17.56 5.26
C LEU A 81 -6.88 18.15 4.68
N ILE A 82 -6.79 19.32 4.02
CA ILE A 82 -7.93 20.02 3.44
C ILE A 82 -8.27 19.46 2.05
N SER A 83 -7.40 18.64 1.45
CA SER A 83 -7.60 18.13 0.11
C SER A 83 -8.89 17.30 0.02
N PHE A 84 -9.67 17.56 -1.03
CA PHE A 84 -10.91 16.83 -1.28
C PHE A 84 -10.69 15.31 -1.43
N ALA A 85 -9.54 14.91 -1.97
CA ALA A 85 -9.17 13.50 -2.08
C ALA A 85 -9.09 12.82 -0.70
N VAL A 86 -8.48 13.46 0.29
CA VAL A 86 -8.39 12.93 1.65
C VAL A 86 -9.74 12.92 2.35
N ALA A 87 -10.55 13.96 2.17
CA ALA A 87 -11.91 14.01 2.70
C ALA A 87 -12.80 12.90 2.10
N GLY A 88 -12.67 12.64 0.80
CA GLY A 88 -13.43 11.58 0.11
C GLY A 88 -13.09 10.18 0.61
N VAL A 89 -11.81 9.90 0.87
CA VAL A 89 -11.36 8.60 1.42
C VAL A 89 -11.93 8.35 2.82
N ASN A 90 -12.15 9.39 3.63
CA ASN A 90 -12.67 9.28 5.00
C ASN A 90 -14.20 9.33 5.12
N TRP A 91 -14.94 9.45 4.01
CA TRP A 91 -16.35 9.82 4.08
C TRP A 91 -17.23 8.69 4.65
N PHE A 92 -17.35 7.53 3.99
CA PHE A 92 -18.29 6.48 4.42
C PHE A 92 -17.85 5.03 4.23
N ASP A 93 -16.70 4.74 3.63
CA ASP A 93 -16.29 3.35 3.47
C ASP A 93 -14.82 3.11 3.79
N LEU A 94 -14.56 1.94 4.37
CA LEU A 94 -13.23 1.52 4.72
C LEU A 94 -12.54 0.93 3.50
N HIS A 95 -11.40 1.52 3.17
CA HIS A 95 -10.56 1.09 2.07
C HIS A 95 -9.19 0.73 2.64
N TYR A 96 -8.78 -0.52 2.51
CA TYR A 96 -7.44 -0.92 2.94
C TYR A 96 -6.36 -0.25 2.08
N GLU A 97 -6.71 0.15 0.86
CA GLU A 97 -5.92 1.02 -0.01
C GLU A 97 -5.58 2.37 0.64
N ALA A 98 -6.45 2.88 1.51
CA ALA A 98 -6.22 4.15 2.19
C ALA A 98 -4.99 4.12 3.11
N PHE A 99 -4.61 2.93 3.59
CA PHE A 99 -3.40 2.75 4.40
C PHE A 99 -2.10 2.79 3.59
N PHE A 100 -2.16 2.76 2.25
CA PHE A 100 -0.98 2.95 1.42
C PHE A 100 -0.29 4.28 1.72
N ILE A 101 -1.05 5.38 1.70
CA ILE A 101 -0.54 6.75 1.90
C ILE A 101 0.18 6.91 3.25
N PRO A 102 -0.44 6.61 4.41
CA PRO A 102 0.22 6.77 5.70
C PRO A 102 1.46 5.88 5.84
N LEU A 103 1.41 4.63 5.36
CA LEU A 103 2.56 3.72 5.43
C LEU A 103 3.70 4.19 4.53
N PHE A 104 3.42 4.56 3.29
CA PHE A 104 4.43 4.97 2.32
C PHE A 104 5.11 6.27 2.73
N VAL A 105 4.32 7.29 3.08
CA VAL A 105 4.85 8.61 3.45
C VAL A 105 5.59 8.56 4.78
N SER A 106 5.07 7.82 5.77
CA SER A 106 5.77 7.63 7.05
C SER A 106 7.07 6.84 6.85
N GLY A 107 7.05 5.80 6.00
CA GLY A 107 8.23 5.05 5.61
C GLY A 107 9.30 5.94 5.01
N TYR A 108 8.92 6.79 4.05
CA TYR A 108 9.80 7.78 3.44
C TYR A 108 10.35 8.82 4.44
N ALA A 109 9.50 9.34 5.32
CA ALA A 109 9.93 10.28 6.36
C ALA A 109 10.97 9.65 7.32
N LEU A 110 10.80 8.38 7.66
CA LEU A 110 11.74 7.65 8.52
C LEU A 110 13.06 7.32 7.81
N THR A 111 13.04 7.03 6.51
CA THR A 111 14.30 6.83 5.74
C THR A 111 15.09 8.13 5.66
N ILE A 112 14.45 9.28 5.43
CA ILE A 112 15.12 10.59 5.50
C ILE A 112 15.69 10.86 6.89
N SER A 113 14.99 10.45 7.95
CA SER A 113 15.45 10.56 9.34
C SER A 113 16.59 9.62 9.71
N GLY A 114 17.00 8.71 8.82
CA GLY A 114 18.04 7.71 9.05
C GLY A 114 17.56 6.45 9.78
N ARG A 115 16.27 6.34 10.13
CA ARG A 115 15.66 5.13 10.75
C ARG A 115 15.29 4.11 9.68
N ASN A 116 16.32 3.64 8.96
CA ASN A 116 16.16 2.84 7.74
C ASN A 116 15.41 1.52 7.96
N ARG A 117 15.65 0.80 9.06
CA ARG A 117 14.93 -0.46 9.34
C ARG A 117 13.43 -0.26 9.34
N THR A 118 12.94 0.66 10.17
CA THR A 118 11.51 0.97 10.29
C THR A 118 10.96 1.61 9.02
N GLY A 119 11.74 2.46 8.35
CA GLY A 119 11.33 3.09 7.09
C GLY A 119 11.07 2.07 5.99
N TYR A 120 12.00 1.15 5.75
CA TYR A 120 11.85 0.12 4.72
C TYR A 120 10.79 -0.92 5.07
N THR A 121 10.58 -1.24 6.35
CA THR A 121 9.45 -2.11 6.73
C THR A 121 8.11 -1.44 6.41
N LEU A 122 7.95 -0.14 6.68
CA LEU A 122 6.73 0.57 6.34
C LEU A 122 6.54 0.71 4.82
N LEU A 123 7.62 0.93 4.07
CA LEU A 123 7.56 0.94 2.61
C LEU A 123 7.14 -0.42 2.04
N ALA A 124 7.70 -1.53 2.54
CA ALA A 124 7.27 -2.86 2.14
C ALA A 124 5.79 -3.11 2.49
N LEU A 125 5.37 -2.76 3.71
CA LEU A 125 3.98 -2.88 4.15
C LEU A 125 3.02 -2.02 3.32
N SER A 126 3.45 -0.84 2.86
CA SER A 126 2.62 0.02 2.02
C SER A 126 2.26 -0.65 0.69
N GLY A 127 3.22 -1.37 0.08
CA GLY A 127 2.97 -2.12 -1.16
C GLY A 127 2.06 -3.33 -0.99
N LEU A 128 1.90 -3.84 0.24
CA LEU A 128 0.96 -4.91 0.58
C LEU A 128 -0.48 -4.42 0.78
N ALA A 129 -0.72 -3.10 0.72
CA ALA A 129 -2.08 -2.57 0.74
C ALA A 129 -2.88 -3.13 -0.44
N ASN A 130 -2.36 -2.99 -1.65
CA ASN A 130 -2.96 -3.56 -2.84
C ASN A 130 -1.82 -3.92 -3.80
N PHE A 131 -1.88 -5.08 -4.44
CA PHE A 131 -0.75 -5.60 -5.23
C PHE A 131 -0.16 -4.63 -6.28
N PRO A 132 -0.93 -3.76 -6.98
CA PRO A 132 -0.36 -2.81 -7.94
C PRO A 132 0.48 -1.74 -7.24
N PHE A 133 0.20 -1.42 -5.97
CA PHE A 133 0.90 -0.37 -5.24
C PHE A 133 2.34 -0.76 -4.87
N MET A 134 2.69 -2.04 -4.95
CA MET A 134 4.06 -2.51 -4.79
C MET A 134 5.03 -1.89 -5.81
N ILE A 135 4.52 -1.35 -6.92
CA ILE A 135 5.32 -0.59 -7.88
C ILE A 135 5.94 0.68 -7.27
N PHE A 136 5.27 1.35 -6.33
CA PHE A 136 5.76 2.60 -5.75
C PHE A 136 6.98 2.38 -4.83
N PRO A 137 6.97 1.43 -3.86
CA PRO A 137 8.17 1.08 -3.11
C PRO A 137 9.31 0.55 -3.99
N ALA A 138 8.99 -0.20 -5.05
CA ALA A 138 9.99 -0.68 -6.01
C ALA A 138 10.66 0.47 -6.75
N PHE A 139 9.88 1.43 -7.25
CA PHE A 139 10.39 2.61 -7.92
C PHE A 139 11.24 3.47 -6.98
N PHE A 140 10.81 3.65 -5.72
CA PHE A 140 11.60 4.32 -4.69
C PHE A 140 12.96 3.65 -4.47
N ALA A 141 12.99 2.32 -4.33
CA ALA A 141 14.24 1.56 -4.16
C ALA A 141 15.16 1.71 -5.37
N LEU A 142 14.61 1.64 -6.59
CA LEU A 142 15.36 1.86 -7.82
C LEU A 142 15.95 3.27 -7.87
N GLN A 143 15.15 4.29 -7.58
CA GLN A 143 15.59 5.69 -7.52
C GLN A 143 16.71 5.87 -6.50
N SER A 144 16.62 5.26 -5.31
CA SER A 144 17.67 5.28 -4.28
C SER A 144 19.00 4.67 -4.78
N LEU A 145 18.94 3.55 -5.50
CA LEU A 145 20.14 2.92 -6.09
C LEU A 145 20.78 3.79 -7.16
N VAL A 146 19.96 4.38 -8.04
CA VAL A 146 20.44 5.31 -9.09
C VAL A 146 21.06 6.55 -8.43
N TYR A 147 20.39 7.11 -7.43
CA TYR A 147 20.87 8.27 -6.68
C TYR A 147 22.23 8.01 -6.02
N ARG A 148 22.39 6.85 -5.37
CA ARG A 148 23.68 6.40 -4.81
C ARG A 148 24.76 6.31 -5.87
N ARG A 149 24.43 5.74 -7.04
CA ARG A 149 25.37 5.60 -8.16
C ARG A 149 25.79 6.96 -8.70
N TRP A 150 24.85 7.89 -8.84
CA TRP A 150 25.08 9.25 -9.33
C TRP A 150 25.91 10.09 -8.37
N HIS A 151 25.61 10.07 -7.07
CA HIS A 151 26.38 10.79 -6.05
C HIS A 151 27.76 10.19 -5.76
N SER A 152 28.02 8.96 -6.21
CA SER A 152 29.39 8.44 -6.23
C SER A 152 30.28 9.18 -7.25
N TYR A 153 29.68 9.94 -8.18
CA TYR A 153 30.37 10.68 -9.23
C TYR A 153 30.38 12.20 -9.03
N THR A 154 29.54 12.74 -8.15
CA THR A 154 29.37 14.19 -7.96
C THR A 154 29.78 14.61 -6.55
N MET A 155 30.61 15.66 -6.44
CA MET A 155 31.08 16.22 -5.15
C MET A 155 30.00 17.00 -4.38
N VAL A 156 28.77 17.06 -4.91
CA VAL A 156 27.63 17.66 -4.23
C VAL A 156 27.22 16.71 -3.11
N GLY A 157 27.28 17.17 -1.87
CA GLY A 157 26.85 16.40 -0.70
C GLY A 157 25.42 15.89 -0.89
N PRO A 158 25.10 14.66 -0.46
CA PRO A 158 23.79 14.08 -0.72
C PRO A 158 22.70 14.81 0.07
N MET A 159 21.52 15.02 -0.54
CA MET A 159 20.34 15.63 0.09
C MET A 159 19.91 14.88 1.35
N TRP A 160 20.08 13.56 1.35
CA TRP A 160 19.90 12.70 2.52
C TRP A 160 20.93 11.57 2.47
N LYS A 161 21.28 10.99 3.62
CA LYS A 161 22.19 9.83 3.67
C LYS A 161 21.43 8.58 3.18
N PRO A 162 21.76 8.00 2.02
CA PRO A 162 21.01 6.86 1.50
C PRO A 162 21.22 5.63 2.37
N ALA A 163 20.14 4.91 2.67
CA ALA A 163 20.15 3.68 3.46
C ALA A 163 21.03 2.61 2.81
N PRO A 164 21.65 1.68 3.57
CA PRO A 164 22.56 0.68 3.01
C PRO A 164 21.96 -0.04 1.81
N ARG A 165 22.78 -0.31 0.79
CA ARG A 165 22.35 -0.89 -0.50
C ARG A 165 21.53 -2.18 -0.34
N SER A 166 21.80 -2.96 0.70
CA SER A 166 21.03 -4.17 1.03
C SER A 166 19.54 -3.92 1.20
N TYR A 167 19.13 -2.79 1.81
CA TYR A 167 17.71 -2.48 2.01
C TYR A 167 16.98 -2.25 0.68
N ASP A 168 17.59 -1.52 -0.24
CA ASP A 168 17.02 -1.29 -1.58
C ASP A 168 16.87 -2.61 -2.36
N LEU A 169 17.89 -3.48 -2.30
CA LEU A 169 17.86 -4.78 -2.97
C LEU A 169 16.81 -5.72 -2.35
N ILE A 170 16.70 -5.74 -1.02
CA ILE A 170 15.68 -6.53 -0.33
C ILE A 170 14.29 -6.03 -0.71
N LEU A 171 14.06 -4.71 -0.71
CA LEU A 171 12.77 -4.12 -1.06
C LEU A 171 12.40 -4.43 -2.51
N LEU A 172 13.36 -4.35 -3.46
CA LEU A 172 13.15 -4.77 -4.84
C LEU A 172 12.84 -6.27 -4.96
N GLY A 173 13.55 -7.12 -4.23
CA GLY A 173 13.32 -8.56 -4.23
C GLY A 173 11.93 -8.92 -3.69
N VAL A 174 11.52 -8.30 -2.58
CA VAL A 174 10.16 -8.44 -2.01
C VAL A 174 9.11 -7.94 -2.99
N ALA A 175 9.32 -6.75 -3.56
CA ALA A 175 8.39 -6.17 -4.51
C ALA A 175 8.20 -7.04 -5.75
N PHE A 176 9.30 -7.57 -6.30
CA PHE A 176 9.27 -8.48 -7.44
C PHE A 176 8.54 -9.78 -7.10
N ALA A 177 8.86 -10.41 -5.96
CA ALA A 177 8.22 -11.64 -5.54
C ALA A 177 6.70 -11.48 -5.37
N VAL A 178 6.26 -10.37 -4.74
CA VAL A 178 4.85 -10.07 -4.57
C VAL A 178 4.18 -9.81 -5.93
N LEU A 179 4.74 -8.92 -6.76
CA LEU A 179 4.15 -8.61 -8.08
C LEU A 179 4.03 -9.84 -8.98
N VAL A 180 5.05 -10.71 -9.01
CA VAL A 180 5.01 -11.96 -9.79
C VAL A 180 3.97 -12.90 -9.23
N SER A 181 3.92 -13.10 -7.90
CA SER A 181 2.91 -13.95 -7.26
C SER A 181 1.50 -13.49 -7.59
N SER A 182 1.22 -12.20 -7.42
CA SER A 182 -0.10 -11.63 -7.69
C SER A 182 -0.46 -11.68 -9.19
N TYR A 183 0.53 -11.51 -10.08
CA TYR A 183 0.31 -11.62 -11.52
C TYR A 183 -0.06 -13.04 -11.94
N VAL A 184 0.65 -14.04 -11.40
CA VAL A 184 0.34 -15.47 -11.66
C VAL A 184 -1.08 -15.77 -11.20
N GLU A 185 -1.47 -15.34 -10.00
CA GLU A 185 -2.83 -15.54 -9.49
C GLU A 185 -3.91 -14.83 -10.33
N LEU A 186 -3.65 -13.60 -10.76
CA LEU A 186 -4.57 -12.88 -11.64
C LEU A 186 -4.76 -13.60 -12.98
N SER A 187 -3.68 -14.21 -13.50
CA SER A 187 -3.71 -14.96 -14.76
C SER A 187 -4.49 -16.29 -14.65
N THR A 188 -4.41 -16.99 -13.51
CA THR A 188 -5.14 -18.24 -13.29
C THR A 188 -6.64 -18.02 -13.09
N VAL A 189 -7.04 -16.92 -12.43
CA VAL A 189 -8.45 -16.56 -12.29
C VAL A 189 -9.05 -16.17 -13.64
N ARG A 190 -8.32 -15.41 -14.47
CA ARG A 190 -8.80 -14.99 -15.79
C ARG A 190 -9.09 -16.19 -16.69
N THR A 191 -8.20 -17.17 -16.72
CA THR A 191 -8.40 -18.38 -17.54
C THR A 191 -9.63 -19.16 -17.11
N GLN A 192 -9.92 -19.31 -15.81
CA GLN A 192 -11.13 -20.00 -15.35
C GLN A 192 -12.43 -19.28 -15.78
N SER A 193 -12.42 -17.94 -15.84
CA SER A 193 -13.61 -17.17 -16.24
C SER A 193 -13.94 -17.28 -17.74
N GLU A 194 -12.95 -17.53 -18.59
CA GLU A 194 -13.13 -17.75 -20.03
C GLU A 194 -13.64 -19.16 -20.36
N TRP A 195 -13.40 -20.13 -19.47
CA TRP A 195 -13.84 -21.52 -19.63
C TRP A 195 -15.24 -21.83 -19.09
N VAL A 196 -15.93 -20.88 -18.43
CA VAL A 196 -17.35 -21.04 -18.08
C VAL A 196 -18.18 -20.72 -19.32
N PRO A 197 -18.81 -21.72 -19.98
CA PRO A 197 -19.65 -21.44 -21.13
C PRO A 197 -20.82 -20.56 -20.67
N THR A 198 -21.09 -19.50 -21.40
CA THR A 198 -22.26 -18.61 -21.24
C THR A 198 -23.60 -19.30 -21.53
N HIS A 199 -23.75 -20.59 -21.23
CA HIS A 199 -24.95 -21.38 -21.53
C HIS A 199 -26.16 -21.09 -20.61
N HIS A 200 -26.00 -20.32 -19.53
CA HIS A 200 -27.11 -20.01 -18.62
C HIS A 200 -27.80 -18.66 -18.85
N ARG A 201 -27.30 -17.77 -19.74
CA ARG A 201 -27.97 -16.47 -20.02
C ARG A 201 -29.03 -16.50 -21.12
N CYS A 202 -29.25 -17.62 -21.81
CA CYS A 202 -30.19 -17.68 -22.94
C CYS A 202 -31.51 -18.44 -22.67
N ARG A 203 -31.85 -18.78 -21.41
CA ARG A 203 -33.06 -19.59 -21.13
C ARG A 203 -34.29 -18.82 -20.65
N TRP A 204 -34.17 -17.53 -20.30
CA TRP A 204 -35.29 -16.74 -19.77
C TRP A 204 -35.99 -15.82 -20.79
N ALA A 205 -35.46 -15.65 -22.00
CA ALA A 205 -36.05 -14.77 -23.03
C ALA A 205 -37.08 -15.46 -23.94
N ARG A 206 -37.54 -16.68 -23.63
CA ARG A 206 -38.44 -17.48 -24.49
C ARG A 206 -39.84 -17.74 -23.91
N HIS A 207 -40.23 -17.03 -22.85
CA HIS A 207 -41.57 -17.15 -22.24
C HIS A 207 -42.36 -15.82 -22.16
N LEU A 208 -42.06 -14.86 -23.05
CA LEU A 208 -42.85 -13.62 -23.19
C LEU A 208 -43.13 -13.29 -24.66
N SER A 209 -43.56 -14.29 -25.43
CA SER A 209 -44.21 -14.12 -26.74
C SER A 209 -45.48 -14.94 -26.80
#